data_AF-A0A556P6H2-F1
#
_entry.id   AF-A0A556P6H2-F1
#
_cell.length_a   1.000
_cell.length_b   1.000
_cell.length_c   1.000
_cell.angle_alpha   90.00
_cell.angle_beta   90.00
_cell.angle_gamma   90.00
#
_symmetry.space_group_name_H-M   'P 1'
#
loop_
_entity.id
_entity.type
_entity.pdbx_description
1 polymer ?
#
loop_
_entity_poly.entity_id
_entity_poly.type
_entity_poly.pdbx_seq_one_letter_code
_entity_poly.pdbx_strand_id
1 'polypeptide(L)'
;MKKPGKITKPSNKCIYNECDGSGMIHYRREDGTEAMTFCKCREQRQLLNSIKTARIPKEYHHKSLEDFNVNHYQSKDAIKHAKYAQKVASGFIKSFETMNDMGKGLYIYSKTKGTGKTLLSIIIIYELMMKYQINPLYISVVNILSELKCLWQTKNVVFGS
;
A
#
# COMPACT_ATOMS: atom_id res chain seq x y z
N MET A 1 2.37 -41.39 -22.05
CA MET A 1 3.09 -40.12 -21.77
C MET A 1 2.06 -39.02 -21.50
N LYS A 2 2.24 -38.19 -20.46
CA LYS A 2 1.31 -37.09 -20.16
C LYS A 2 1.55 -35.93 -21.16
N LYS A 3 0.48 -35.34 -21.70
CA LYS A 3 0.59 -34.27 -22.72
C LYS A 3 1.31 -33.02 -22.16
N PRO A 4 2.14 -32.34 -22.97
CA PRO A 4 2.68 -31.03 -22.64
C PRO A 4 1.55 -29.98 -22.58
N GLY A 5 1.79 -28.90 -21.85
CA GLY A 5 0.84 -27.80 -21.71
C GLY A 5 0.56 -27.41 -20.27
N LYS A 6 -0.37 -26.48 -20.11
CA LYS A 6 -0.75 -25.91 -18.82
C LYS A 6 -1.42 -26.95 -17.92
N ILE A 7 -0.84 -27.17 -16.74
CA ILE A 7 -1.35 -28.06 -15.70
C ILE A 7 -2.32 -27.31 -14.78
N THR A 8 -2.02 -26.04 -14.46
CA THR A 8 -2.88 -25.24 -13.59
C THR A 8 -4.28 -25.08 -14.19
N LYS A 9 -5.29 -25.50 -13.42
CA LYS A 9 -6.70 -25.30 -13.77
C LYS A 9 -7.12 -23.88 -13.40
N PRO A 10 -7.57 -23.05 -14.35
CA PRO A 10 -8.07 -21.72 -14.05
C PRO A 10 -9.25 -21.73 -13.07
N SER A 11 -9.34 -20.68 -12.25
CA SER A 11 -10.51 -20.43 -11.40
C SER A 11 -10.97 -18.99 -11.53
N ASN A 12 -12.21 -18.73 -11.11
CA ASN A 12 -12.79 -17.38 -11.01
C ASN A 12 -12.09 -16.46 -10.01
N LYS A 13 -11.11 -16.97 -9.23
CA LYS A 13 -10.27 -16.15 -8.34
C LYS A 13 -9.18 -15.38 -9.09
N CYS A 14 -8.96 -15.67 -10.38
CA CYS A 14 -8.06 -14.95 -11.27
C CYS A 14 -8.88 -14.13 -12.28
N ILE A 15 -8.73 -12.80 -12.29
CA ILE A 15 -9.47 -11.92 -13.21
C ILE A 15 -9.16 -12.20 -14.69
N TYR A 16 -7.99 -12.78 -14.98
CA TYR A 16 -7.57 -13.16 -16.33
C TYR A 16 -7.97 -14.59 -16.68
N ASN A 17 -8.58 -15.33 -15.73
CA ASN A 17 -8.88 -16.76 -15.87
C ASN A 17 -7.65 -17.58 -16.34
N GLU A 18 -6.46 -17.19 -15.89
CA GLU A 18 -5.18 -17.78 -16.30
C GLU A 18 -4.55 -18.65 -15.19
N CYS A 19 -4.95 -18.52 -13.93
CA CYS A 19 -4.47 -19.38 -12.84
C CYS A 19 -5.60 -19.79 -11.89
N ASP A 20 -5.29 -20.64 -10.92
CA ASP A 20 -6.21 -21.10 -9.89
C ASP A 20 -6.47 -20.06 -8.77
N GLY A 21 -5.87 -18.88 -8.88
CA GLY A 21 -5.91 -17.81 -7.88
C GLY A 21 -4.64 -17.73 -7.04
N SER A 22 -3.65 -18.61 -7.23
CA SER A 22 -2.34 -18.52 -6.58
C SER A 22 -1.46 -17.38 -7.10
N GLY A 23 -1.70 -16.93 -8.34
CA GLY A 23 -0.79 -16.04 -9.05
C GLY A 23 0.37 -16.78 -9.75
N MET A 24 0.33 -18.11 -9.80
CA MET A 24 1.31 -18.94 -10.50
C MET A 24 0.63 -19.85 -11.53
N ILE A 25 1.35 -20.18 -12.60
CA ILE A 25 0.90 -21.07 -13.66
C ILE A 25 1.93 -22.18 -13.81
N HIS A 26 1.49 -23.41 -13.57
CA HIS A 26 2.24 -24.63 -13.78
C HIS A 26 2.02 -25.12 -15.22
N TYR A 27 3.11 -25.42 -15.94
CA TYR A 27 3.06 -26.04 -17.25
C TYR A 27 4.10 -27.16 -17.36
N ARG A 28 3.78 -28.17 -18.19
CA ARG A 28 4.72 -29.21 -18.62
C ARG A 28 5.26 -28.87 -20.00
N ARG A 29 6.57 -28.91 -20.15
CA ARG A 29 7.29 -28.70 -21.42
C ARG A 29 7.29 -29.98 -22.26
N GLU A 30 7.71 -29.86 -23.52
CA GLU A 30 7.77 -30.97 -24.47
C GLU A 30 8.78 -32.05 -24.06
N ASP A 31 9.87 -31.66 -23.39
CA ASP A 31 10.89 -32.54 -22.81
C ASP A 31 10.41 -33.31 -21.55
N GLY A 32 9.16 -33.11 -21.14
CA GLY A 32 8.56 -33.72 -19.95
C GLY A 32 8.87 -33.01 -18.63
N THR A 33 9.70 -31.97 -18.65
CA THR A 33 9.99 -31.17 -17.45
C THR A 33 8.81 -30.28 -17.06
N GLU A 34 8.73 -29.96 -15.78
CA GLU A 34 7.69 -29.13 -15.18
C GLU A 34 8.27 -27.77 -14.79
N ALA A 35 7.53 -26.71 -15.08
CA ALA A 35 7.97 -25.34 -14.80
C ALA A 35 6.82 -24.47 -14.29
N MET A 36 7.17 -23.51 -13.45
CA MET A 36 6.26 -22.52 -12.87
C MET A 36 6.57 -21.14 -13.45
N THR A 37 5.53 -20.41 -13.85
CA THR A 37 5.64 -19.00 -14.24
C THR A 37 4.63 -18.15 -13.48
N PHE A 38 4.86 -16.84 -13.43
CA PHE A 38 3.92 -15.92 -12.79
C PHE A 38 2.72 -15.64 -13.69
N CYS A 39 1.53 -15.67 -13.09
CA CYS A 39 0.33 -15.16 -13.72
C CYS A 39 0.32 -13.63 -13.63
N LYS A 40 -0.27 -12.96 -14.64
CA LYS A 40 -0.49 -11.51 -14.65
C LYS A 40 -1.27 -11.00 -13.43
N CYS A 41 -2.13 -11.83 -12.82
CA CYS A 41 -2.87 -11.42 -11.63
C CYS A 41 -2.00 -11.29 -10.37
N ARG A 42 -0.74 -11.77 -10.37
CA ARG A 42 0.11 -11.80 -9.18
C ARG A 42 0.39 -10.39 -8.64
N GLU A 43 0.74 -9.46 -9.51
CA GLU A 43 1.05 -8.08 -9.13
C GLU A 43 -0.16 -7.38 -8.51
N GLN A 44 -1.33 -7.50 -9.16
CA GLN A 44 -2.59 -6.98 -8.61
C GLN A 44 -2.91 -7.59 -7.24
N ARG A 45 -2.65 -8.88 -7.05
CA ARG A 45 -2.85 -9.55 -5.76
C ARG A 45 -1.88 -9.07 -4.69
N GLN A 46 -0.61 -8.87 -5.04
CA GLN A 46 0.38 -8.29 -4.15
C GLN A 46 -0.08 -6.91 -3.67
N LEU A 47 -0.46 -6.03 -4.60
CA LEU A 47 -1.00 -4.73 -4.28
C LEU A 47 -2.24 -4.81 -3.36
N LEU A 48 -3.22 -5.65 -3.69
CA LEU A 48 -4.42 -5.82 -2.88
C LEU A 48 -4.09 -6.33 -1.46
N ASN A 49 -3.09 -7.20 -1.34
CA ASN A 49 -2.62 -7.66 -0.04
C ASN A 49 -1.93 -6.54 0.72
N SER A 50 -1.06 -5.77 0.07
CA SER A 50 -0.40 -4.59 0.66
C SER A 50 -1.44 -3.59 1.18
N ILE A 51 -2.51 -3.32 0.43
CA ILE A 51 -3.63 -2.45 0.86
C ILE A 51 -4.30 -3.01 2.10
N LYS A 52 -4.60 -4.32 2.12
CA LYS A 52 -5.22 -4.99 3.28
C LYS A 52 -4.35 -4.90 4.53
N THR A 53 -3.03 -5.09 4.38
CA THR A 53 -2.10 -5.07 5.52
C THR A 53 -1.72 -3.67 5.97
N ALA A 54 -1.90 -2.65 5.11
CA ALA A 54 -1.49 -1.28 5.40
C ALA A 54 -2.31 -0.59 6.50
N ARG A 55 -3.41 -1.17 7.00
CA ARG A 55 -4.29 -0.59 8.04
C ARG A 55 -4.81 0.82 7.69
N ILE A 56 -4.82 1.19 6.41
CA ILE A 56 -5.39 2.45 5.94
C ILE A 56 -6.92 2.40 6.16
N PRO A 57 -7.55 3.41 6.78
CA PRO A 57 -9.00 3.44 6.95
C PRO A 57 -9.72 3.40 5.60
N LYS A 58 -10.85 2.69 5.55
CA LYS A 58 -11.58 2.40 4.29
C LYS A 58 -11.99 3.66 3.53
N GLU A 59 -12.29 4.75 4.24
CA GLU A 59 -12.64 6.05 3.65
C GLU A 59 -11.54 6.67 2.78
N TYR A 60 -10.30 6.21 2.94
CA TYR A 60 -9.15 6.66 2.14
C TYR A 60 -8.69 5.64 1.10
N HIS A 61 -9.38 4.49 0.98
CA HIS A 61 -9.07 3.54 -0.08
C HIS A 61 -9.36 4.20 -1.43
N HIS A 62 -8.47 3.98 -2.41
CA HIS A 62 -8.56 4.55 -3.76
C HIS A 62 -8.34 6.07 -3.87
N LYS A 63 -7.80 6.73 -2.84
CA LYS A 63 -7.35 8.12 -2.94
C LYS A 63 -6.00 8.21 -3.64
N SER A 64 -5.91 9.07 -4.65
CA SER A 64 -4.74 9.31 -5.49
C SER A 64 -4.26 10.76 -5.41
N LEU A 65 -3.14 11.10 -6.05
CA LEU A 65 -2.68 12.50 -6.16
C LEU A 65 -3.72 13.44 -6.79
N GLU A 66 -4.61 12.91 -7.63
CA GLU A 66 -5.70 13.67 -8.26
C GLU A 66 -6.78 14.08 -7.25
N ASP A 67 -6.96 13.30 -6.18
CA ASP A 67 -7.87 13.65 -5.08
C ASP A 67 -7.34 14.78 -4.21
N PHE A 68 -6.05 15.13 -4.29
CA PHE A 68 -5.48 16.29 -3.60
C PHE A 68 -5.74 17.58 -4.40
N ASN A 69 -7.01 17.92 -4.56
CA ASN A 69 -7.42 19.05 -5.37
C ASN A 69 -7.21 20.38 -4.62
N VAL A 70 -6.20 21.13 -5.06
CA VAL A 70 -5.82 22.44 -4.52
C VAL A 70 -6.90 23.52 -4.71
N ASN A 71 -7.89 23.29 -5.56
CA ASN A 71 -8.99 24.23 -5.80
C ASN A 71 -10.05 24.22 -4.69
N HIS A 72 -10.01 23.25 -3.77
CA HIS A 72 -10.90 23.25 -2.58
C HIS A 72 -10.48 24.27 -1.52
N TYR A 73 -9.29 24.87 -1.66
CA TYR A 73 -8.81 25.89 -0.72
C TYR A 73 -9.28 27.28 -1.17
N GLN A 74 -9.81 28.05 -0.23
CA GLN A 74 -10.48 29.33 -0.54
C GLN A 74 -9.51 30.52 -0.55
N SER A 75 -8.49 30.54 0.32
CA SER A 75 -7.54 31.64 0.39
C SER A 75 -6.32 31.41 -0.51
N LYS A 76 -5.77 32.49 -1.07
CA LYS A 76 -4.56 32.45 -1.88
C LYS A 76 -3.39 31.78 -1.15
N ASP A 77 -3.25 32.04 0.15
CA ASP A 77 -2.20 31.44 0.98
C ASP A 77 -2.42 29.94 1.18
N ALA A 78 -3.67 29.52 1.42
CA ALA A 78 -3.99 28.10 1.57
C ALA A 78 -3.74 27.33 0.26
N ILE A 79 -4.11 27.91 -0.88
CA ILE A 79 -3.79 27.34 -2.21
C ILE A 79 -2.28 27.24 -2.40
N LYS A 80 -1.52 28.29 -2.04
CA LYS A 80 -0.05 28.30 -2.14
C LYS A 80 0.58 27.21 -1.29
N HIS A 81 0.14 27.05 -0.04
CA HIS A 81 0.61 25.98 0.85
C HIS A 81 0.24 24.59 0.33
N ALA A 82 -0.98 24.39 -0.18
CA ALA A 82 -1.40 23.12 -0.75
C ALA A 82 -0.56 22.76 -1.99
N LYS A 83 -0.33 23.70 -2.91
CA LYS A 83 0.55 23.50 -4.07
C LYS A 83 1.99 23.16 -3.66
N TYR A 84 2.52 23.85 -2.64
CA TYR A 84 3.85 23.54 -2.11
C TYR A 84 3.92 22.13 -1.52
N ALA A 85 2.93 21.75 -0.70
CA ALA A 85 2.84 20.42 -0.12
C ALA A 85 2.75 19.32 -1.19
N GLN A 86 1.95 19.54 -2.24
CA GLN A 86 1.86 18.63 -3.39
C GLN A 86 3.22 18.51 -4.10
N LYS A 87 3.92 19.63 -4.34
CA LYS A 87 5.26 19.62 -4.96
C LYS A 87 6.27 18.83 -4.13
N VAL A 88 6.29 19.02 -2.81
CA VAL A 88 7.19 18.31 -1.89
C VAL A 88 6.86 16.82 -1.88
N ALA A 89 5.57 16.45 -1.79
CA ALA A 89 5.11 15.07 -1.86
C ALA A 89 5.55 14.38 -3.15
N SER A 90 5.31 15.01 -4.32
CA SER A 90 5.74 14.48 -5.61
C SER A 90 7.26 14.34 -5.72
N GLY A 91 8.03 15.29 -5.17
CA GLY A 91 9.49 15.21 -5.14
C GLY A 91 10.01 14.05 -4.28
N PHE A 92 9.40 13.85 -3.11
CA PHE A 92 9.69 12.72 -2.22
C PHE A 92 9.38 11.38 -2.89
N ILE A 93 8.19 11.24 -3.49
CA ILE A 93 7.80 10.02 -4.23
C ILE A 93 8.79 9.74 -5.37
N LYS A 94 9.19 10.75 -6.13
CA LYS A 94 10.15 10.59 -7.24
C LYS A 94 11.52 10.11 -6.77
N SER A 95 11.96 10.55 -5.60
CA SER A 95 13.31 10.30 -5.08
C SER A 95 13.31 9.31 -3.91
N PHE A 96 12.25 8.49 -3.78
CA PHE A 96 11.99 7.69 -2.59
C PHE A 96 13.12 6.72 -2.26
N GLU A 97 13.67 6.02 -3.25
CA GLU A 97 14.79 5.07 -3.03
C GLU A 97 15.98 5.78 -2.40
N THR A 98 16.44 6.90 -2.97
CA THR A 98 17.52 7.71 -2.39
C THR A 98 17.19 8.21 -0.98
N MET A 99 15.96 8.69 -0.77
CA MET A 99 15.54 9.17 0.56
C MET A 99 15.53 8.03 1.59
N ASN A 100 15.09 6.84 1.19
CA ASN A 100 15.07 5.65 2.01
C ASN A 100 16.49 5.16 2.35
N ASP A 101 17.39 5.15 1.37
CA ASP A 101 18.80 4.78 1.56
C ASP A 101 19.51 5.72 2.55
N MET A 102 19.12 6.99 2.56
CA MET A 102 19.60 7.98 3.53
C MET A 102 18.89 7.91 4.90
N GLY A 103 17.89 7.04 5.07
CA GLY A 103 17.08 6.95 6.28
C GLY A 103 16.18 8.18 6.53
N LYS A 104 15.80 8.91 5.48
CA LYS A 104 15.02 10.15 5.58
C LYS A 104 13.53 9.92 5.30
N GLY A 105 12.69 10.45 6.18
CA GLY A 105 11.24 10.48 6.04
C GLY A 105 10.67 11.86 5.74
N LEU A 106 9.35 11.94 5.61
CA LEU A 106 8.62 13.19 5.42
C LEU A 106 7.74 13.50 6.64
N TYR A 107 7.86 14.72 7.16
CA TYR A 107 7.01 15.24 8.24
C TYR A 107 6.04 16.27 7.70
N ILE A 108 4.73 16.01 7.81
CA ILE A 108 3.68 16.88 7.31
C ILE A 108 3.01 17.59 8.48
N TYR A 109 3.22 18.91 8.56
CA TYR A 109 2.68 19.75 9.61
C TYR A 109 1.92 20.96 9.04
N SER A 110 0.85 21.34 9.75
CA SER A 110 0.07 22.54 9.49
C SER A 110 -0.68 22.92 10.75
N LYS A 111 -0.62 24.20 11.12
CA LYS A 111 -1.30 24.80 12.27
C LYS A 111 -2.83 24.69 12.16
N THR A 112 -3.36 24.67 10.94
CA THR A 112 -4.80 24.65 10.69
C THR A 112 -5.31 23.21 10.64
N LYS A 113 -6.42 22.94 11.33
CA LYS A 113 -7.12 21.65 11.25
C LYS A 113 -7.80 21.51 9.90
N GLY A 114 -7.95 20.29 9.40
CA GLY A 114 -8.68 20.02 8.15
C GLY A 114 -7.93 20.36 6.86
N THR A 115 -6.65 20.72 6.89
CA THR A 115 -5.86 21.03 5.68
C THR A 115 -5.40 19.80 4.88
N GLY A 116 -6.09 18.66 5.00
CA GLY A 116 -5.77 17.47 4.22
C GLY A 116 -4.44 16.77 4.54
N LYS A 117 -3.85 16.96 5.73
CA LYS A 117 -2.57 16.30 6.11
C LYS A 117 -2.63 14.77 6.00
N THR A 118 -3.63 14.17 6.63
CA THR A 118 -3.85 12.72 6.62
C THR A 118 -4.10 12.22 5.20
N LEU A 119 -4.91 12.95 4.43
CA LEU A 119 -5.16 12.65 3.02
C LEU A 119 -3.86 12.65 2.21
N LEU A 120 -3.03 13.69 2.36
CA LEU A 120 -1.74 13.78 1.67
C LEU A 120 -0.78 12.64 2.05
N SER A 121 -0.70 12.29 3.34
CA SER A 121 0.10 11.14 3.78
C SER A 121 -0.36 9.84 3.13
N ILE A 122 -1.67 9.61 3.07
CA ILE A 122 -2.24 8.38 2.51
C ILE A 122 -2.01 8.32 1.00
N ILE A 123 -2.15 9.44 0.30
CA ILE A 123 -1.81 9.55 -1.12
C ILE A 123 -0.35 9.19 -1.35
N ILE A 124 0.59 9.74 -0.56
CA ILE A 124 2.01 9.38 -0.67
C ILE A 124 2.20 7.88 -0.46
N ILE A 125 1.60 7.31 0.58
CA ILE A 125 1.68 5.87 0.87
C ILE A 125 1.20 5.06 -0.34
N TYR A 126 0.06 5.41 -0.92
CA TYR A 126 -0.50 4.71 -2.08
C TYR A 126 0.43 4.79 -3.30
N GLU A 127 0.94 5.97 -3.63
CA GLU A 127 1.90 6.17 -4.73
C GLU A 127 3.17 5.34 -4.54
N LEU A 128 3.67 5.26 -3.30
CA LEU A 128 4.85 4.44 -2.99
C LEU A 128 4.55 2.94 -3.13
N MET A 129 3.38 2.48 -2.68
CA MET A 129 2.94 1.09 -2.87
C MET A 129 2.87 0.72 -4.35
N MET A 130 2.26 1.59 -5.17
CA MET A 130 2.08 1.35 -6.59
C MET A 130 3.41 1.34 -7.33
N LYS A 131 4.28 2.32 -7.05
CA LYS A 131 5.51 2.54 -7.81
C LYS A 131 6.68 1.66 -7.37
N TYR A 132 6.82 1.42 -6.06
CA TYR A 132 7.96 0.72 -5.47
C TYR A 132 7.58 -0.63 -4.84
N GLN A 133 6.32 -1.07 -4.98
CA GLN A 133 5.81 -2.34 -4.44
C GLN A 133 6.10 -2.54 -2.94
N ILE A 134 6.16 -1.43 -2.17
CA ILE A 134 6.39 -1.49 -0.73
C ILE A 134 5.14 -1.93 0.03
N ASN A 135 5.33 -2.53 1.20
CA ASN A 135 4.26 -2.87 2.14
C ASN A 135 4.24 -1.86 3.30
N PRO A 136 3.46 -0.78 3.20
CA PRO A 136 3.44 0.25 4.22
C PRO A 136 2.57 -0.16 5.42
N LEU A 137 2.68 0.62 6.49
CA LEU A 137 1.83 0.53 7.67
C LEU A 137 1.34 1.93 8.04
N TYR A 138 0.03 2.14 8.02
CA TYR A 138 -0.62 3.32 8.57
C TYR A 138 -1.01 3.05 10.02
N ILE A 139 -0.67 3.98 10.91
CA ILE A 139 -1.06 3.88 12.31
C ILE A 139 -1.35 5.26 12.89
N SER A 140 -2.46 5.37 13.63
CA SER A 140 -2.79 6.58 14.38
C SER A 140 -2.18 6.51 15.78
N VAL A 141 -1.87 7.67 16.36
CA VAL A 141 -1.37 7.75 17.75
C VAL A 141 -2.37 7.14 18.73
N VAL A 142 -3.68 7.35 18.51
CA VAL A 142 -4.73 6.78 19.36
C VAL A 142 -4.71 5.24 19.31
N ASN A 143 -4.49 4.66 18.12
CA ASN A 143 -4.40 3.21 17.97
C ASN A 143 -3.14 2.67 18.66
N ILE A 144 -1.98 3.34 18.50
CA ILE A 144 -0.74 2.98 19.20
C ILE A 144 -0.97 2.96 20.70
N LEU A 145 -1.51 4.04 21.26
CA LEU A 145 -1.72 4.16 22.70
C LEU A 145 -2.69 3.09 23.23
N SER A 146 -3.73 2.77 22.45
CA SER A 146 -4.69 1.73 22.80
C SER A 146 -4.07 0.33 22.76
N GLU A 147 -3.27 0.02 21.74
CA GLU A 147 -2.53 -1.25 21.62
C GLU A 147 -1.54 -1.39 22.78
N LEU A 148 -0.78 -0.34 23.08
CA LEU A 148 0.13 -0.32 24.23
C LEU A 148 -0.64 -0.61 25.52
N LYS A 149 -1.71 0.14 25.81
CA LYS A 149 -2.51 -0.04 27.03
C LYS A 149 -3.00 -1.49 27.18
N CYS A 150 -3.47 -2.10 26.09
CA CYS A 150 -3.90 -3.49 26.07
C CYS A 150 -2.75 -4.44 26.45
N LEU A 151 -1.57 -4.27 25.83
CA LEU A 151 -0.39 -5.09 26.13
C LEU A 151 0.02 -5.02 27.61
N TRP A 152 -0.05 -3.83 28.23
CA TRP A 152 0.24 -3.67 29.66
C TRP A 152 -0.78 -4.42 30.53
N GLN A 153 -2.07 -4.38 30.19
CA GLN A 153 -3.11 -5.10 30.92
C GLN A 153 -2.96 -6.61 30.79
N THR A 154 -2.63 -7.13 29.60
CA THR A 154 -2.42 -8.56 29.39
C THR A 154 -1.23 -9.09 30.18
N LYS A 155 -0.13 -8.33 30.30
CA LYS A 155 1.02 -8.72 31.13
C LYS A 155 0.67 -8.78 32.62
N ASN A 156 -0.16 -7.87 33.13
CA ASN A 156 -0.54 -7.87 34.54
C ASN A 156 -1.45 -9.05 34.95
N VAL A 157 -2.10 -9.74 33.99
CA VAL A 157 -2.91 -10.95 34.25
C VAL A 157 -2.03 -12.20 34.34
N VAL A 158 -0.88 -12.24 33.68
CA VAL A 158 -0.01 -13.44 33.60
C VAL A 158 1.00 -13.53 34.76
N PHE A 159 1.30 -12.42 35.45
CA PHE A 159 2.25 -12.38 36.58
C PHE A 159 1.58 -12.21 37.95
N GLY A 160 0.24 -12.30 38.01
CA GLY A 160 -0.54 -12.13 39.24
C GLY A 160 -1.23 -13.39 39.76
N SER A 161 -0.86 -14.57 39.25
CA SER A 161 -1.38 -15.90 39.63
C SER A 161 -0.29 -16.79 40.18
#